data_AF-A0A7K0G591-F1
#
_entry.id   AF-A0A7K0G591-F1
#
_cell.length_a   1.000
_cell.length_b   1.000
_cell.length_c   1.000
_cell.angle_alpha   90.00
_cell.angle_beta   90.00
_cell.angle_gamma   90.00
#
_symmetry.space_group_name_H-M   'P 1'
#
loop_
_entity.id
_entity.type
_entity.pdbx_description
1 polymer ?
#
loop_
_entity_poly.entity_id
_entity_poly.type
_entity_poly.pdbx_seq_one_letter_code
_entity_poly.pdbx_strand_id
1 'polypeptide(L)'
;MGRRVFDESFRKMAIALSYTKGSVKEVADELGISQTLLSKWRQRELESGQGTTELTDDQKLIKKLQKELKDAQTERDILKKAVGIFSKGDGRYSDS
;
A
#
# COMPACT_ATOMS: atom_id res chain seq x y z
N MET A 1 34.08 -3.01 -24.99
CA MET A 1 32.69 -2.56 -25.23
C MET A 1 32.30 -1.58 -24.14
N GLY A 2 31.84 -0.38 -24.50
CA GLY A 2 31.44 0.64 -23.53
C GLY A 2 30.15 0.27 -22.78
N ARG A 3 30.10 0.56 -21.49
CA ARG A 3 28.88 0.37 -20.68
C ARG A 3 27.86 1.42 -21.11
N ARG A 4 26.76 0.99 -21.74
CA ARG A 4 25.61 1.88 -21.97
C ARG A 4 25.04 2.29 -20.61
N VAL A 5 25.01 3.58 -20.34
CA VAL A 5 24.38 4.17 -19.16
C VAL A 5 22.96 4.56 -19.58
N PHE A 6 21.99 4.15 -18.79
CA PHE A 6 20.58 4.50 -18.99
C PHE A 6 20.13 5.38 -17.84
N ASP A 7 19.31 6.37 -18.15
CA ASP A 7 18.74 7.25 -17.14
C ASP A 7 17.78 6.49 -16.21
N GLU A 8 17.65 6.97 -14.98
CA GLU A 8 16.80 6.34 -13.98
C GLU A 8 15.32 6.34 -14.39
N SER A 9 14.86 7.43 -15.03
CA SER A 9 13.50 7.57 -15.56
C SER A 9 13.21 6.50 -16.62
N PHE A 10 14.15 6.28 -17.55
CA PHE A 10 14.06 5.25 -18.57
C PHE A 10 14.00 3.84 -17.93
N ARG A 11 14.86 3.57 -16.95
CA ARG A 11 14.86 2.31 -16.22
C ARG A 11 13.51 2.05 -15.54
N LYS A 12 12.94 3.03 -14.83
CA LYS A 12 11.64 2.90 -14.16
C LYS A 12 10.50 2.66 -15.16
N MET A 13 10.50 3.39 -16.28
CA MET A 13 9.52 3.20 -17.35
C MET A 13 9.61 1.78 -17.95
N ALA A 14 10.81 1.30 -18.27
CA ALA A 14 11.02 -0.04 -18.81
C ALA A 14 10.54 -1.15 -17.85
N ILE A 15 10.81 -0.99 -16.55
CA ILE A 15 10.32 -1.89 -15.51
C ILE A 15 8.78 -1.88 -15.48
N ALA A 16 8.15 -0.72 -15.40
CA ALA A 16 6.69 -0.60 -15.36
C ALA A 16 6.01 -1.19 -16.61
N LEU A 17 6.59 -0.95 -17.79
CA LEU A 17 6.11 -1.50 -19.05
C LEU A 17 6.19 -3.04 -19.06
N SER A 18 7.24 -3.61 -18.47
CA SER A 18 7.38 -5.07 -18.36
C SER A 18 6.34 -5.74 -17.46
N TYR A 19 5.84 -5.03 -16.44
CA TYR A 19 4.75 -5.53 -15.59
C TYR A 19 3.40 -5.41 -16.30
N THR A 20 3.16 -4.31 -17.03
CA THR A 20 1.90 -4.08 -17.74
C THR A 20 1.73 -5.02 -18.93
N LYS A 21 2.79 -5.31 -19.70
CA LYS A 21 2.75 -6.28 -20.80
C LYS A 21 2.90 -7.74 -20.35
N GLY A 22 3.40 -7.99 -19.14
CA GLY A 22 3.61 -9.35 -18.61
C GLY A 22 4.80 -10.11 -19.21
N SER A 23 5.46 -9.58 -20.25
CA SER A 23 6.58 -10.20 -20.95
C SER A 23 7.83 -9.32 -20.91
N VAL A 24 8.87 -9.78 -20.21
CA VAL A 24 10.18 -9.08 -20.18
C VAL A 24 10.87 -9.11 -21.54
N LYS A 25 10.66 -10.20 -22.29
CA LYS A 25 11.29 -10.38 -23.61
C LYS A 25 10.77 -9.36 -24.61
N GLU A 26 9.45 -9.26 -24.74
CA GLU A 26 8.82 -8.31 -25.67
C GLU A 26 9.20 -6.87 -25.36
N VAL A 27 9.17 -6.48 -24.08
CA VAL A 27 9.57 -5.12 -23.68
C VAL A 27 11.04 -4.85 -23.93
N ALA A 28 11.92 -5.84 -23.74
CA ALA A 28 13.33 -5.68 -24.03
C ALA A 28 13.59 -5.51 -25.53
N ASP A 29 12.91 -6.29 -26.36
CA ASP A 29 12.99 -6.22 -27.83
C ASP A 29 12.46 -4.87 -28.34
N GLU A 30 11.33 -4.39 -27.81
CA GLU A 30 10.75 -3.08 -28.16
C GLU A 30 11.63 -1.90 -27.77
N LEU A 31 12.27 -1.97 -26.60
CA LEU A 31 13.14 -0.92 -26.10
C LEU A 31 14.58 -1.03 -26.62
N GLY A 32 14.90 -2.08 -27.40
CA GLY A 32 16.25 -2.33 -27.92
C GLY A 32 17.29 -2.58 -26.83
N ILE A 33 16.86 -3.12 -25.67
CA ILE A 33 17.72 -3.44 -24.53
C ILE A 33 17.86 -4.95 -24.36
N SER A 34 18.88 -5.38 -23.62
CA SER A 34 19.01 -6.80 -23.29
C SER A 34 17.92 -7.24 -22.31
N GLN A 35 17.25 -8.35 -22.60
CA GLN A 35 16.29 -8.98 -21.68
C GLN A 35 16.92 -9.23 -20.30
N THR A 36 18.16 -9.71 -20.25
CA THR A 36 18.91 -9.95 -19.01
C THR A 36 19.11 -8.67 -18.19
N LEU A 37 19.29 -7.52 -18.86
CA LEU A 37 19.41 -6.23 -18.19
C LEU A 37 18.09 -5.82 -17.55
N LEU A 38 16.98 -5.94 -18.29
CA LEU A 38 15.65 -5.61 -17.80
C LEU A 38 15.22 -6.53 -16.63
N SER A 39 15.52 -7.83 -16.71
CA SER A 39 15.31 -8.76 -15.60
C SER A 39 16.09 -8.36 -14.35
N LYS A 40 17.38 -8.00 -14.49
CA LYS A 40 18.21 -7.49 -13.38
C LYS A 40 17.67 -6.19 -12.78
N TRP A 41 17.06 -5.35 -13.60
CA TRP A 41 16.42 -4.12 -13.13
C TRP A 41 15.16 -4.41 -12.32
N ARG A 42 14.31 -5.34 -12.77
CA ARG A 42 13.13 -5.80 -11.99
C ARG A 42 13.54 -6.42 -10.66
N GLN A 43 14.55 -7.29 -10.66
CA GLN A 43 15.05 -7.92 -9.45
C GLN A 43 15.58 -6.88 -8.46
N ARG A 44 16.41 -5.93 -8.93
CA ARG A 44 16.91 -4.85 -8.07
C ARG A 44 15.81 -3.94 -7.55
N GLU A 45 14.75 -3.71 -8.33
CA GLU A 45 13.60 -2.93 -7.87
C GLU A 45 12.87 -3.67 -6.74
N LEU A 46 12.68 -4.98 -6.89
CA LEU A 46 12.07 -5.83 -5.88
C LEU A 46 12.95 -5.89 -4.60
N GLU A 47 14.25 -6.09 -4.76
CA GLU A 47 15.22 -6.07 -3.66
C GLU A 47 15.30 -4.69 -2.99
N SER A 48 15.18 -3.60 -3.75
CA SER A 48 15.10 -2.25 -3.17
C SER A 48 13.77 -2.02 -2.43
N GLY A 49 12.68 -2.62 -2.89
CA GLY A 49 11.39 -2.63 -2.18
C GLY A 49 11.35 -3.57 -0.97
N GLN A 50 12.28 -4.52 -0.88
CA GLN A 50 12.43 -5.45 0.24
C GLN A 50 13.56 -5.05 1.21
N GLY A 51 14.45 -4.14 0.80
CA GLY A 51 15.66 -3.73 1.54
C GLY A 51 15.56 -2.39 2.27
N THR A 52 14.47 -1.64 2.12
CA THR A 52 14.17 -0.47 2.96
C THR A 52 12.88 -0.72 3.73
N THR A 53 13.05 -1.05 4.99
CA THR A 53 12.05 -0.88 6.06
C THR A 53 11.77 0.61 6.27
N GLU A 54 11.34 1.30 5.24
CA GLU A 54 10.57 2.52 5.38
C GLU A 54 9.25 2.20 4.70
N LEU A 55 8.26 1.87 5.52
CA LEU A 55 6.86 1.98 5.15
C LEU A 55 6.74 3.23 4.27
N THR A 56 6.43 3.06 2.99
CA THR A 56 6.15 4.16 2.07
C THR A 56 5.23 5.13 2.84
N ASP A 57 5.44 6.45 2.77
CA ASP A 57 4.68 7.37 3.63
C ASP A 57 3.16 7.15 3.52
N ASP A 58 2.70 6.68 2.36
CA ASP A 58 1.36 6.16 2.12
C ASP A 58 0.95 5.01 3.04
N GLN A 59 1.80 4.01 3.28
CA GLN A 59 1.54 2.90 4.22
C GLN A 59 1.52 3.37 5.68
N LYS A 60 2.36 4.34 6.07
CA LYS A 60 2.29 4.97 7.40
C LYS A 60 0.98 5.72 7.56
N LEU A 61 0.58 6.47 6.53
CA LEU A 61 -0.68 7.21 6.50
C LEU A 61 -1.89 6.27 6.58
N ILE A 62 -1.88 5.18 5.81
CA ILE A 62 -2.94 4.15 5.85
C ILE A 62 -3.07 3.56 7.25
N LYS A 63 -1.95 3.19 7.90
CA LYS A 63 -1.99 2.66 9.27
C LYS A 63 -2.50 3.70 10.28
N LYS A 64 -2.10 4.96 10.15
CA LYS A 64 -2.57 6.06 11.00
C LYS A 64 -4.08 6.27 10.83
N LEU A 65 -4.56 6.37 9.60
CA LEU A 65 -5.98 6.54 9.28
C LEU A 65 -6.82 5.33 9.75
N GLN A 66 -6.32 4.10 9.57
CA GLN A 66 -6.99 2.91 10.08
C GLN A 66 -7.10 2.90 11.61
N LYS A 67 -6.07 3.38 12.32
CA LYS A 67 -6.10 3.53 13.77
C LYS A 67 -7.13 4.58 14.20
N GLU A 68 -7.11 5.76 13.58
CA GLU A 68 -8.08 6.83 13.87
C GLU A 68 -9.53 6.39 13.62
N LEU A 69 -9.79 5.67 12.52
CA LEU A 69 -11.11 5.11 12.24
C LEU A 69 -11.55 4.11 13.31
N LYS A 70 -10.65 3.23 13.77
CA LYS A 70 -10.95 2.24 14.80
C LYS A 70 -11.25 2.90 16.15
N ASP A 71 -10.49 3.92 16.52
CA ASP A 71 -10.68 4.66 17.77
C ASP A 71 -12.05 5.37 17.75
N ALA A 72 -12.38 6.07 16.66
CA ALA A 72 -13.68 6.73 16.47
C ALA A 72 -14.87 5.75 16.47
N GLN A 73 -14.72 4.57 15.86
CA GLN A 73 -15.74 3.51 15.90
C GLN A 73 -15.97 3.01 17.33
N THR A 74 -14.89 2.81 18.09
CA THR A 74 -14.96 2.33 19.47
C THR A 74 -15.64 3.37 20.37
N GLU A 75 -15.28 4.64 20.24
CA GLU A 75 -15.92 5.75 20.97
C GLU A 75 -17.42 5.84 20.67
N ARG A 76 -17.80 5.78 19.39
CA ARG A 76 -19.21 5.77 18.98
C ARG A 76 -19.98 4.59 19.61
N ASP A 77 -19.37 3.41 19.63
CA ASP A 77 -20.02 2.21 20.17
C ASP A 77 -20.17 2.27 21.69
N ILE A 78 -19.20 2.88 22.40
CA ILE A 78 -19.32 3.18 23.84
C ILE A 78 -20.46 4.17 24.07
N LEU A 79 -20.51 5.27 23.32
CA LEU A 79 -21.57 6.28 23.44
C LEU A 79 -22.95 5.69 23.14
N LYS A 80 -23.08 4.85 22.11
CA LYS A 80 -24.33 4.14 21.80
C LYS A 80 -24.76 3.22 22.94
N LYS A 81 -23.83 2.48 23.55
CA LYS A 81 -24.13 1.63 24.72
C LYS A 81 -24.60 2.47 25.90
N ALA A 82 -23.94 3.60 26.19
CA ALA A 82 -24.33 4.51 27.25
C ALA A 82 -25.75 5.07 27.01
N VAL A 83 -26.01 5.62 25.82
CA VAL A 83 -27.35 6.12 25.45
C VAL A 83 -28.40 5.02 25.56
N GLY A 84 -28.09 3.80 25.14
CA GLY A 84 -28.99 2.64 25.26
C GLY A 84 -29.30 2.24 26.71
N ILE A 85 -28.39 2.47 27.65
CA ILE A 85 -28.60 2.25 29.09
C ILE A 85 -29.49 3.37 29.66
N PHE A 86 -29.16 4.63 29.39
CA PHE A 86 -29.94 5.77 29.88
C PHE A 86 -31.36 5.82 29.31
N SER A 87 -31.55 5.45 28.03
CA SER A 87 -32.87 5.43 27.38
C SER A 87 -33.76 4.26 27.82
N LYS A 88 -33.19 3.23 28.47
CA LYS A 88 -33.95 2.10 29.02
C LYS A 88 -34.21 2.23 30.53
N GLY A 89 -33.78 3.34 31.14
CA GLY A 89 -33.90 3.61 32.58
C GLY A 89 -35.30 4.05 33.05
N ASP A 90 -36.19 4.49 32.16
CA ASP A 90 -37.53 4.96 32.53
C ASP A 90 -38.60 3.86 32.51
N GLY A 91 -38.30 2.71 33.11
CA GLY A 91 -39.15 1.53 33.06
C GLY A 91 -39.14 0.70 34.33
N ARG A 92 -39.79 1.25 35.38
CA ARG A 92 -40.31 0.57 36.60
C ARG A 92 -39.35 0.46 37.79
N TYR A 93 -39.38 1.51 38.61
CA TYR A 93 -39.43 1.36 40.06
C TYR A 93 -40.77 1.94 40.54
N SER A 94 -41.83 1.14 40.42
CA SER A 94 -43.13 1.37 41.04
C SER A 94 -43.86 0.03 41.06
N ASP A 95 -43.88 -0.63 42.21
CA ASP A 95 -45.11 -0.89 42.97
C ASP A 95 -44.87 -2.05 43.95
N SER A 96 -45.25 -1.80 45.21
CA SER A 96 -45.72 -2.74 46.25
C SER A 96 -45.01 -4.07 46.51
#